data_AF-C1GW66-F1
#
_entry.id   AF-C1GW66-F1
#
_cell.length_a   1.000
_cell.length_b   1.000
_cell.length_c   1.000
_cell.angle_alpha   90.00
_cell.angle_beta   90.00
_cell.angle_gamma   90.00
#
_symmetry.space_group_name_H-M   'P 1'
#
loop_
_entity.id
_entity.type
_entity.pdbx_description
1 polymer ?
#
loop_
_entity_poly.entity_id
_entity_poly.type
_entity_poly.pdbx_seq_one_letter_code
_entity_poly.pdbx_strand_id
1 'polypeptide(L)'
;MPPRLRLSVCLLPPALRHEVLAYSRRHAGSAATVATTSSIDQVSQSKFASSQPPPAPAAATYPSLQPPSHRRPEFRKSQLHRQYTSLLRTTPLVLIFQHNNLKAVEWAGIRRELSKALQKVDEAHAAAGRPEPPIAPLMQLKIIQTNIFEAALRVVDFFRPGETVPSGRGKIAAAKADPRFTHDLSRTAYAAVLDKKGKHDLSTILVGPIAVLSFPQVSPEHLKAALTILSPKPPQFPAPTRRANPSLYDSPVQTGLKKLILLAARVEGRVFDQDQMRWVGGIEGGMAGLRSQLLSLLQGAGASITTTLDAASTSLYLTLESRRSVLEGEQKGPESDAKKDSETKTDAPKE
;
A
#
# COMPACT_ATOMS: atom_id res chain seq x y z
N MET A 1 -20.10 -39.53 -47.11
CA MET A 1 -20.84 -39.15 -45.89
C MET A 1 -21.12 -40.41 -45.08
N PRO A 2 -20.74 -40.49 -43.79
CA PRO A 2 -21.35 -41.44 -42.88
C PRO A 2 -22.36 -40.74 -41.93
N PRO A 3 -23.25 -41.51 -41.26
CA PRO A 3 -24.58 -41.06 -40.90
C PRO A 3 -24.73 -40.51 -39.47
N ARG A 4 -25.82 -39.75 -39.31
CA ARG A 4 -26.25 -39.01 -38.12
C ARG A 4 -26.74 -39.96 -37.01
N LEU A 5 -26.01 -40.04 -35.90
CA LEU A 5 -26.48 -40.70 -34.68
C LEU A 5 -27.26 -39.69 -33.84
N ARG A 6 -28.58 -39.89 -33.74
CA ARG A 6 -29.46 -39.20 -32.77
C ARG A 6 -29.34 -39.92 -31.44
N LEU A 7 -28.76 -39.27 -30.44
CA LEU A 7 -28.80 -39.76 -29.05
C LEU A 7 -29.89 -39.02 -28.29
N SER A 8 -30.86 -39.82 -27.83
CA SER A 8 -32.03 -39.41 -27.08
C SER A 8 -31.68 -38.96 -25.67
N VAL A 9 -32.42 -37.93 -25.25
CA VAL A 9 -32.48 -37.35 -23.91
C VAL A 9 -32.91 -38.40 -22.89
N CYS A 10 -32.11 -38.62 -21.85
CA CYS A 10 -32.58 -39.22 -20.60
C CYS A 10 -32.13 -38.36 -19.42
N LEU A 11 -33.13 -37.99 -18.61
CA LEU A 11 -33.06 -37.14 -17.44
C LEU A 11 -32.38 -37.87 -16.27
N LEU A 12 -31.39 -37.26 -15.64
CA LEU A 12 -31.05 -37.52 -14.23
C LEU A 12 -30.50 -36.24 -13.55
N PRO A 13 -30.80 -36.01 -12.26
CA PRO A 13 -30.69 -34.70 -11.59
C PRO A 13 -29.31 -34.43 -10.95
N PRO A 14 -28.99 -33.15 -10.66
CA PRO A 14 -27.64 -32.72 -10.30
C PRO A 14 -27.36 -32.88 -8.80
N ALA A 15 -26.47 -33.81 -8.44
CA ALA A 15 -25.88 -33.87 -7.11
C ALA A 15 -24.46 -33.28 -7.14
N LEU A 16 -24.35 -32.14 -6.45
CA LEU A 16 -23.14 -31.44 -6.03
C LEU A 16 -22.11 -32.40 -5.41
N ARG A 17 -20.81 -32.20 -5.66
CA ARG A 17 -19.84 -31.73 -4.63
C ARG A 17 -18.37 -31.84 -5.08
N HIS A 18 -17.71 -30.70 -4.93
CA HIS A 18 -16.30 -30.43 -4.66
C HIS A 18 -15.24 -31.49 -4.97
N GLU A 19 -14.48 -31.17 -6.01
CA GLU A 19 -13.15 -31.65 -6.34
C GLU A 19 -12.15 -31.24 -5.24
N VAL A 20 -11.79 -32.20 -4.38
CA VAL A 20 -10.72 -32.06 -3.39
C VAL A 20 -9.45 -32.59 -4.05
N LEU A 21 -8.56 -31.67 -4.43
CA LEU A 21 -7.21 -31.99 -4.91
C LEU A 21 -6.40 -32.61 -3.77
N ALA A 22 -6.24 -33.92 -3.84
CA ALA A 22 -5.44 -34.72 -2.93
C ALA A 22 -3.95 -34.43 -3.12
N TYR A 23 -3.34 -33.72 -2.17
CA TYR A 23 -1.89 -33.78 -1.99
C TYR A 23 -1.55 -34.81 -0.90
N SER A 24 -1.05 -35.95 -1.37
CA SER A 24 -0.40 -37.00 -0.59
C SER A 24 0.93 -36.49 -0.04
N ARG A 25 1.11 -36.45 1.29
CA ARG A 25 2.42 -36.62 1.91
C ARG A 25 2.28 -37.41 3.22
N ARG A 26 2.70 -38.67 3.12
CA ARG A 26 2.95 -39.60 4.21
C ARG A 26 4.16 -39.10 5.01
N HIS A 27 4.02 -38.97 6.32
CA HIS A 27 5.10 -39.32 7.26
C HIS A 27 4.47 -39.94 8.50
N ALA A 28 4.81 -41.21 8.69
CA ALA A 28 4.49 -42.07 9.82
C ALA A 28 5.65 -42.04 10.83
N GLY A 29 5.36 -42.36 12.09
CA GLY A 29 6.30 -42.51 13.21
C GLY A 29 5.63 -42.00 14.49
N SER A 30 4.78 -42.76 15.19
CA SER A 30 5.05 -43.93 16.04
C SER A 30 5.83 -43.62 17.32
N ALA A 31 5.13 -43.65 18.46
CA ALA A 31 5.59 -44.06 19.81
C ALA A 31 4.44 -43.80 20.81
N ALA A 32 3.71 -44.85 21.23
CA ALA A 32 3.92 -45.61 22.49
C ALA A 32 3.22 -44.92 23.70
N THR A 33 1.99 -45.31 24.06
CA THR A 33 1.65 -46.34 25.08
C THR A 33 2.30 -46.14 26.44
N VAL A 34 1.53 -45.76 27.47
CA VAL A 34 1.44 -46.49 28.76
C VAL A 34 0.06 -46.19 29.36
N ALA A 35 -0.69 -47.26 29.58
CA ALA A 35 -1.84 -47.31 30.46
C ALA A 35 -1.36 -47.69 31.86
N THR A 36 -1.91 -47.07 32.91
CA THR A 36 -1.96 -47.67 34.25
C THR A 36 -3.23 -47.23 34.96
N THR A 37 -4.05 -48.23 35.27
CA THR A 37 -5.23 -48.23 36.11
C THR A 37 -4.85 -48.54 37.56
N SER A 38 -5.38 -47.79 38.54
CA SER A 38 -5.57 -48.20 39.94
C SER A 38 -6.48 -47.15 40.60
N SER A 39 -7.75 -47.45 40.91
CA SER A 39 -8.25 -48.13 42.11
C SER A 39 -8.22 -47.26 43.38
N ILE A 40 -9.40 -46.72 43.71
CA ILE A 40 -10.16 -46.84 44.97
C ILE A 40 -9.52 -46.39 46.31
N ASP A 41 -10.39 -45.77 47.12
CA ASP A 41 -10.31 -45.43 48.55
C ASP A 41 -9.43 -44.23 48.93
N GLN A 42 -9.70 -43.43 49.97
CA GLN A 42 -10.88 -43.05 50.75
C GLN A 42 -10.35 -41.90 51.65
N VAL A 43 -11.24 -40.97 52.00
CA VAL A 43 -11.32 -40.32 53.32
C VAL A 43 -10.23 -39.31 53.77
N SER A 44 -10.75 -38.14 54.14
CA SER A 44 -10.28 -37.19 55.17
C SER A 44 -9.26 -36.10 54.84
N GLN A 45 -9.84 -34.89 54.78
CA GLN A 45 -9.49 -33.73 55.61
C GLN A 45 -8.01 -33.32 55.67
N SER A 46 -7.69 -32.21 55.01
CA SER A 46 -7.19 -31.03 55.73
C SER A 46 -7.22 -29.80 54.83
N LYS A 47 -7.82 -28.74 55.37
CA LYS A 47 -7.81 -27.39 54.81
C LYS A 47 -6.38 -26.85 54.94
N PHE A 48 -5.61 -26.88 53.85
CA PHE A 48 -4.53 -25.92 53.68
C PHE A 48 -4.92 -24.97 52.56
N ALA A 49 -5.34 -23.78 52.99
CA ALA A 49 -5.41 -22.58 52.17
C ALA A 49 -3.98 -22.19 51.76
N SER A 50 -3.40 -22.96 50.84
CA SER A 50 -2.28 -22.50 50.04
C SER A 50 -2.88 -21.73 48.88
N SER A 51 -2.53 -20.45 48.81
CA SER A 51 -2.82 -19.52 47.72
C SER A 51 -2.30 -20.07 46.40
N GLN A 52 -3.07 -20.94 45.75
CA GLN A 52 -2.88 -21.23 44.34
C GLN A 52 -3.43 -20.01 43.58
N PRO A 53 -2.62 -19.32 42.75
CA PRO A 53 -3.13 -18.29 41.87
C PRO A 53 -4.23 -18.92 41.00
N PRO A 54 -5.29 -18.17 40.65
CA PRO A 54 -6.42 -18.72 39.93
C PRO A 54 -5.92 -19.43 38.66
N PRO A 55 -6.40 -20.65 38.37
CA PRO A 55 -5.99 -21.38 37.19
C PRO A 55 -6.31 -20.51 35.97
N ALA A 56 -5.28 -20.13 35.21
CA ALA A 56 -5.46 -19.49 33.92
C ALA A 56 -6.49 -20.32 33.13
N PRO A 57 -7.51 -19.69 32.53
CA PRO A 57 -8.62 -20.42 31.92
C PRO A 57 -8.06 -21.45 30.96
N ALA A 58 -8.45 -22.72 31.19
CA ALA A 58 -8.02 -23.88 30.42
C ALA A 58 -8.01 -23.52 28.94
N ALA A 59 -6.82 -23.38 28.37
CA ALA A 59 -6.65 -22.92 27.01
C ALA A 59 -7.35 -23.93 26.10
N ALA A 60 -8.52 -23.56 25.59
CA ALA A 60 -9.24 -24.35 24.61
C ALA A 60 -8.25 -24.63 23.47
N THR A 61 -7.88 -25.90 23.31
CA THR A 61 -6.84 -26.31 22.36
C THR A 61 -7.50 -26.33 20.99
N TYR A 62 -7.43 -25.21 20.29
CA TYR A 62 -7.88 -25.09 18.91
C TYR A 62 -6.82 -25.69 17.96
N PRO A 63 -7.24 -26.29 16.83
CA PRO A 63 -6.29 -26.71 15.81
C PRO A 63 -5.51 -25.50 15.27
N SER A 64 -4.21 -25.66 15.04
CA SER A 64 -3.32 -24.58 14.59
C SER A 64 -3.77 -23.95 13.25
N LEU A 65 -4.40 -24.73 12.38
CA LEU A 65 -4.91 -24.29 11.07
C LEU A 65 -6.21 -23.48 11.17
N GLN A 66 -6.98 -23.62 12.24
CA GLN A 66 -8.27 -22.95 12.40
C GLN A 66 -8.36 -22.30 13.79
N PRO A 67 -7.67 -21.16 13.98
CA PRO A 67 -7.80 -20.39 15.21
C PRO A 67 -9.24 -19.85 15.36
N PRO A 68 -9.70 -19.62 16.60
CA PRO A 68 -11.03 -19.10 16.86
C PRO A 68 -11.15 -17.67 16.32
N SER A 69 -12.13 -17.45 15.46
CA SER A 69 -12.43 -16.15 14.88
C SER A 69 -13.73 -15.57 15.45
N HIS A 70 -13.82 -14.24 15.53
CA HIS A 70 -15.04 -13.55 16.00
C HIS A 70 -16.27 -13.89 15.15
N ARG A 71 -16.06 -14.07 13.84
CA ARG A 71 -17.08 -14.55 12.90
C ARG A 71 -16.64 -15.87 12.29
N ARG A 72 -17.59 -16.77 12.04
CA ARG A 72 -17.29 -18.07 11.43
C ARG A 72 -16.67 -17.88 10.03
N PRO A 73 -15.60 -18.62 9.70
CA PRO A 73 -14.88 -18.46 8.43
C PRO A 73 -15.65 -18.95 7.20
N GLU A 74 -16.66 -19.80 7.39
CA GLU A 74 -17.51 -20.36 6.31
C GLU A 74 -18.38 -19.31 5.62
N PHE A 75 -18.67 -18.19 6.29
CA PHE A 75 -19.53 -17.16 5.72
C PHE A 75 -18.83 -16.38 4.61
N ARG A 76 -19.52 -16.16 3.50
CA ARG A 76 -19.01 -15.31 2.40
C ARG A 76 -18.49 -13.95 2.87
N LYS A 77 -19.14 -13.33 3.86
CA LYS A 77 -18.73 -12.02 4.40
C LYS A 77 -17.37 -12.07 5.11
N SER A 78 -17.04 -13.14 5.83
CA SER A 78 -15.73 -13.28 6.47
C SER A 78 -14.64 -13.56 5.43
N GLN A 79 -14.96 -14.33 4.39
CA GLN A 79 -14.03 -14.51 3.26
C GLN A 79 -13.77 -13.22 2.48
N LEU A 80 -14.81 -12.43 2.18
CA LEU A 80 -14.64 -11.13 1.54
C LEU A 80 -13.80 -10.17 2.39
N HIS A 81 -13.99 -10.16 3.71
CA HIS A 81 -13.18 -9.35 4.61
C HIS A 81 -11.69 -9.76 4.58
N ARG A 82 -11.38 -11.06 4.58
CA ARG A 82 -10.01 -11.57 4.40
C ARG A 82 -9.42 -11.16 3.04
N GLN A 83 -10.22 -11.24 1.98
CA GLN A 83 -9.79 -10.81 0.65
C GLN A 83 -9.48 -9.32 0.60
N TYR A 84 -10.33 -8.47 1.21
CA TYR A 84 -10.11 -7.02 1.24
C TYR A 84 -8.93 -6.62 2.13
N THR A 85 -8.77 -7.23 3.31
CA THR A 85 -7.61 -6.99 4.17
C THR A 85 -6.30 -7.42 3.49
N SER A 86 -6.29 -8.59 2.84
CA SER A 86 -5.17 -9.05 2.02
C SER A 86 -4.89 -8.07 0.89
N LEU A 87 -5.91 -7.66 0.13
CA LEU A 87 -5.78 -6.70 -0.97
C LEU A 87 -5.10 -5.43 -0.47
N LEU A 88 -5.67 -4.79 0.56
CA LEU A 88 -5.18 -3.53 1.11
C LEU A 88 -3.74 -3.58 1.63
N ARG A 89 -3.27 -4.74 2.11
CA ARG A 89 -1.87 -4.92 2.52
C ARG A 89 -0.92 -5.12 1.36
N THR A 90 -1.39 -5.80 0.31
CA THR A 90 -0.57 -6.13 -0.86
C THR A 90 -0.56 -5.04 -1.92
N THR A 91 -1.54 -4.13 -1.92
CA THR A 91 -1.69 -3.10 -2.95
C THR A 91 -1.40 -1.72 -2.36
N PRO A 92 -0.23 -1.13 -2.64
CA PRO A 92 0.12 0.20 -2.12
C PRO A 92 -0.73 1.31 -2.73
N LEU A 93 -1.21 1.14 -3.97
CA LEU A 93 -2.00 2.13 -4.69
C LEU A 93 -3.37 1.57 -5.05
N VAL A 94 -4.42 2.29 -4.64
CA VAL A 94 -5.81 1.89 -4.82
C VAL A 94 -6.64 3.11 -5.25
N LEU A 95 -7.33 3.02 -6.37
CA LEU A 95 -8.24 4.08 -6.83
C LEU A 95 -9.67 3.72 -6.53
N ILE A 96 -10.45 4.71 -6.12
CA ILE A 96 -11.83 4.54 -5.70
C ILE A 96 -12.71 5.32 -6.67
N PHE A 97 -13.60 4.60 -7.33
CA PHE A 97 -14.60 5.13 -8.24
C PHE A 97 -15.98 4.87 -7.67
N GLN A 98 -16.85 5.87 -7.69
CA GLN A 98 -18.28 5.64 -7.59
C GLN A 98 -18.81 5.20 -8.94
N HIS A 99 -19.78 4.30 -8.94
CA HIS A 99 -20.46 3.92 -10.16
C HIS A 99 -21.98 4.03 -10.02
N ASN A 100 -22.63 4.59 -11.03
CA ASN A 100 -24.09 4.67 -11.07
C ASN A 100 -24.66 3.62 -12.03
N ASN A 101 -25.19 2.51 -11.47
CA ASN A 101 -25.89 1.45 -12.21
C ASN A 101 -25.15 0.96 -13.49
N LEU A 102 -23.93 0.45 -13.30
CA LEU A 102 -23.14 -0.15 -14.37
C LEU A 102 -23.70 -1.51 -14.77
N LYS A 103 -23.97 -1.68 -16.07
CA LYS A 103 -24.37 -2.98 -16.63
C LYS A 103 -23.15 -3.87 -16.86
N ALA A 104 -23.36 -5.18 -16.90
CA ALA A 104 -22.29 -6.16 -17.11
C ALA A 104 -21.52 -5.95 -18.43
N VAL A 105 -22.22 -5.57 -19.52
CA VAL A 105 -21.61 -5.30 -20.83
C VAL A 105 -20.75 -4.04 -20.80
N GLU A 106 -21.24 -2.97 -20.16
CA GLU A 106 -20.49 -1.71 -19.97
C GLU A 106 -19.22 -1.97 -19.15
N TRP A 107 -19.35 -2.75 -18.07
CA TRP A 107 -18.24 -3.13 -17.21
C TRP A 107 -17.18 -3.98 -17.91
N ALA A 108 -17.60 -4.97 -18.69
CA ALA A 108 -16.69 -5.79 -19.49
C ALA A 108 -15.95 -4.94 -20.53
N GLY A 109 -16.66 -4.00 -21.17
CA GLY A 109 -16.10 -3.03 -22.10
C GLY A 109 -15.01 -2.17 -21.44
N ILE A 110 -15.30 -1.55 -20.30
CA ILE A 110 -14.34 -0.72 -19.56
C ILE A 110 -13.09 -1.51 -19.16
N ARG A 111 -13.26 -2.74 -18.64
CA ARG A 111 -12.13 -3.59 -18.25
C ARG A 111 -11.25 -3.98 -19.43
N ARG A 112 -11.85 -4.25 -20.59
CA ARG A 112 -11.12 -4.54 -21.84
C ARG A 112 -10.26 -3.36 -22.26
N GLU A 113 -10.83 -2.16 -22.30
CA GLU A 113 -10.11 -0.95 -22.70
C GLU A 113 -9.01 -0.57 -21.71
N LEU A 114 -9.27 -0.70 -20.41
CA LEU A 114 -8.26 -0.51 -19.37
C LEU A 114 -7.11 -1.52 -19.53
N SER A 115 -7.40 -2.80 -19.75
CA SER A 115 -6.36 -3.83 -19.91
C SER A 115 -5.46 -3.56 -21.13
N LYS A 116 -6.06 -3.18 -22.27
CA LYS A 116 -5.30 -2.82 -23.49
C LYS A 116 -4.36 -1.63 -23.25
N ALA A 117 -4.82 -0.63 -22.51
CA ALA A 117 -4.01 0.56 -22.28
C ALA A 117 -2.87 0.33 -21.31
N LEU A 118 -3.08 -0.51 -20.30
CA LEU A 118 -2.00 -0.92 -19.40
C LEU A 118 -0.98 -1.80 -20.13
N GLN A 119 -1.42 -2.70 -21.01
CA GLN A 119 -0.53 -3.48 -21.88
C GLN A 119 0.32 -2.56 -22.78
N LYS A 120 -0.27 -1.51 -23.35
CA LYS A 120 0.48 -0.52 -24.13
C LYS A 120 1.58 0.18 -23.31
N VAL A 121 1.34 0.42 -22.02
CA VAL A 121 2.37 0.98 -21.12
C VAL A 121 3.45 -0.06 -20.80
N ASP A 122 3.07 -1.30 -20.54
CA ASP A 122 4.03 -2.41 -20.36
C ASP A 122 4.92 -2.61 -21.60
N GLU A 123 4.34 -2.53 -22.81
CA GLU A 123 5.09 -2.58 -24.08
C GLU A 123 6.05 -1.40 -24.23
N ALA A 124 5.64 -0.19 -23.83
CA ALA A 124 6.51 0.99 -23.84
C ALA A 124 7.65 0.85 -22.82
N HIS A 125 7.40 0.27 -21.65
CA HIS A 125 8.45 -0.04 -20.67
C HIS A 125 9.44 -1.09 -21.18
N ALA A 126 8.93 -2.14 -21.84
CA ALA A 126 9.75 -3.17 -22.47
C ALA A 126 10.62 -2.58 -23.60
N ALA A 127 10.04 -1.71 -24.44
CA ALA A 127 10.77 -1.02 -25.51
C ALA A 127 11.85 -0.07 -24.98
N ALA A 128 11.61 0.57 -23.84
CA ALA A 128 12.60 1.41 -23.15
C ALA A 128 13.70 0.60 -22.43
N GLY A 129 13.65 -0.74 -22.46
CA GLY A 129 14.64 -1.61 -21.83
C GLY A 129 14.60 -1.58 -20.29
N ARG A 130 13.49 -1.16 -19.67
CA ARG A 130 13.36 -1.15 -18.21
C ARG A 130 13.08 -2.58 -17.72
N PRO A 131 13.82 -3.10 -16.72
CA PRO A 131 13.69 -4.49 -16.23
C PRO A 131 12.45 -4.73 -15.36
N GLU A 132 11.42 -3.89 -15.46
CA GLU A 132 10.22 -3.99 -14.62
C GLU A 132 9.31 -5.10 -15.17
N PRO A 133 8.79 -6.00 -14.31
CA PRO A 133 7.89 -7.06 -14.75
C PRO A 133 6.57 -6.46 -15.26
N PRO A 134 5.86 -7.12 -16.19
CA PRO A 134 4.57 -6.63 -16.68
C PRO A 134 3.54 -6.58 -15.56
N ILE A 135 3.01 -5.38 -15.27
CA ILE A 135 2.10 -5.12 -14.14
C ILE A 135 0.63 -5.17 -14.60
N ALA A 136 0.34 -4.96 -15.89
CA ALA A 136 -1.01 -4.93 -16.43
C ALA A 136 -1.92 -6.10 -16.01
N PRO A 137 -1.49 -7.39 -16.00
CA PRO A 137 -2.38 -8.50 -15.62
C PRO A 137 -2.71 -8.53 -14.13
N LEU A 138 -1.86 -7.95 -13.29
CA LEU A 138 -2.06 -7.88 -11.84
C LEU A 138 -3.01 -6.74 -11.45
N MET A 139 -3.13 -5.73 -12.31
CA MET A 139 -4.03 -4.61 -12.09
C MET A 139 -5.47 -5.02 -12.34
N GLN A 140 -6.31 -4.89 -11.31
CA GLN A 140 -7.67 -5.38 -11.36
C GLN A 140 -8.65 -4.30 -10.93
N LEU A 141 -9.60 -4.03 -11.82
CA LEU A 141 -10.77 -3.21 -11.57
C LEU A 141 -11.92 -4.10 -11.07
N LYS A 142 -12.37 -3.89 -9.83
CA LYS A 142 -13.37 -4.73 -9.14
C LYS A 142 -14.45 -3.87 -8.48
N ILE A 143 -15.69 -4.34 -8.48
CA ILE A 143 -16.76 -3.78 -7.66
C ILE A 143 -16.65 -4.36 -6.24
N ILE A 144 -16.71 -3.50 -5.23
CA ILE A 144 -16.51 -3.89 -3.83
C ILE A 144 -17.77 -3.65 -2.98
N GLN A 145 -17.90 -4.41 -1.89
CA GLN A 145 -18.91 -4.15 -0.87
C GLN A 145 -18.37 -3.15 0.15
N THR A 146 -18.86 -1.91 0.07
CA THR A 146 -18.37 -0.77 0.88
C THR A 146 -18.35 -1.05 2.38
N ASN A 147 -19.43 -1.57 2.95
CA ASN A 147 -19.51 -1.86 4.38
C ASN A 147 -18.44 -2.86 4.88
N ILE A 148 -18.08 -3.86 4.07
CA ILE A 148 -17.05 -4.85 4.43
C ILE A 148 -15.67 -4.28 4.19
N PHE A 149 -15.51 -3.48 3.12
CA PHE A 149 -14.28 -2.80 2.79
C PHE A 149 -13.90 -1.75 3.83
N GLU A 150 -14.84 -0.94 4.34
CA GLU A 150 -14.63 0.00 5.45
C GLU A 150 -14.20 -0.73 6.73
N ALA A 151 -14.80 -1.89 7.02
CA ALA A 151 -14.34 -2.72 8.14
C ALA A 151 -12.91 -3.24 7.93
N ALA A 152 -12.57 -3.66 6.70
CA ALA A 152 -11.23 -4.13 6.36
C ALA A 152 -10.19 -3.02 6.45
N LEU A 153 -10.47 -1.82 5.93
CA LEU A 153 -9.61 -0.63 6.05
C LEU A 153 -9.25 -0.36 7.50
N ARG A 154 -10.25 -0.35 8.38
CA ARG A 154 -10.01 -0.10 9.80
C ARG A 154 -9.13 -1.15 10.45
N VAL A 155 -9.27 -2.43 10.10
CA VAL A 155 -8.36 -3.47 10.60
C VAL A 155 -6.95 -3.24 10.08
N VAL A 156 -6.76 -2.97 8.79
CA VAL A 156 -5.41 -2.80 8.24
C VAL A 156 -4.69 -1.58 8.84
N ASP A 157 -5.39 -0.47 9.05
CA ASP A 157 -4.74 0.79 9.41
C ASP A 157 -4.62 1.01 10.92
N PHE A 158 -5.58 0.48 11.67
CA PHE A 158 -5.66 0.73 13.10
C PHE A 158 -5.33 -0.45 13.99
N PHE A 159 -5.32 -1.68 13.47
CA PHE A 159 -4.99 -2.85 14.27
C PHE A 159 -3.51 -3.20 14.12
N ARG A 160 -2.77 -3.05 15.21
CA ARG A 160 -1.38 -3.49 15.36
C ARG A 160 -1.30 -4.46 16.54
N PRO A 161 -0.82 -5.68 16.33
CA PRO A 161 -0.77 -6.68 17.39
C PRO A 161 0.11 -6.19 18.54
N GLY A 162 -0.41 -6.21 19.77
CA GLY A 162 0.30 -5.81 21.00
C GLY A 162 0.23 -4.32 21.36
N GLU A 163 0.17 -3.41 20.38
CA GLU A 163 0.13 -1.96 20.63
C GLU A 163 -1.29 -1.44 20.87
N THR A 164 -2.30 -2.06 20.24
CA THR A 164 -3.66 -1.49 20.26
C THR A 164 -4.42 -1.86 21.51
N VAL A 165 -4.63 -0.86 22.38
CA VAL A 165 -5.55 -0.98 23.51
C VAL A 165 -6.99 -0.76 23.02
N PRO A 166 -7.92 -1.70 23.27
CA PRO A 166 -9.33 -1.50 22.94
C PRO A 166 -9.90 -0.36 23.78
N SER A 167 -10.54 0.61 23.11
CA SER A 167 -11.24 1.72 23.78
C SER A 167 -12.75 1.46 23.82
N GLY A 168 -13.46 2.29 24.60
CA GLY A 168 -14.93 2.40 24.64
C GLY A 168 -15.71 1.07 24.53
N ARG A 169 -16.56 0.94 23.50
CA ARG A 169 -17.41 -0.26 23.30
C ARG A 169 -16.57 -1.50 22.98
N GLY A 170 -15.37 -1.31 22.46
CA GLY A 170 -14.37 -2.35 22.26
C GLY A 170 -13.91 -3.04 23.54
N LYS A 171 -13.90 -2.36 24.70
CA LYS A 171 -13.46 -2.95 25.98
C LYS A 171 -14.31 -4.17 26.39
N ILE A 172 -15.63 -4.09 26.18
CA ILE A 172 -16.56 -5.19 26.48
C ILE A 172 -16.29 -6.39 25.58
N ALA A 173 -16.01 -6.14 24.29
CA ALA A 173 -15.68 -7.20 23.33
C ALA A 173 -14.31 -7.83 23.62
N ALA A 174 -13.35 -7.03 24.11
CA ALA A 174 -12.00 -7.44 24.46
C ALA A 174 -11.93 -8.33 25.70
N ALA A 175 -12.84 -8.16 26.68
CA ALA A 175 -12.88 -8.99 27.88
C ALA A 175 -13.04 -10.49 27.59
N LYS A 176 -13.64 -10.84 26.43
CA LYS A 176 -13.81 -12.22 25.96
C LYS A 176 -12.84 -12.61 24.85
N ALA A 177 -11.82 -11.78 24.60
CA ALA A 177 -10.88 -11.95 23.50
C ALA A 177 -9.52 -12.38 24.03
N ASP A 178 -8.95 -13.43 23.44
CA ASP A 178 -7.61 -13.87 23.80
C ASP A 178 -6.57 -13.02 23.07
N PRO A 179 -5.65 -12.34 23.80
CA PRO A 179 -4.64 -11.46 23.20
C PRO A 179 -3.62 -12.21 22.32
N ARG A 180 -3.55 -13.54 22.41
CA ARG A 180 -2.65 -14.40 21.62
C ARG A 180 -3.02 -14.45 20.14
N PHE A 181 -4.29 -14.25 19.81
CA PHE A 181 -4.74 -14.31 18.42
C PHE A 181 -4.60 -12.94 17.75
N THR A 182 -3.72 -12.85 16.76
CA THR A 182 -3.35 -11.60 16.05
C THR A 182 -3.89 -11.54 14.61
N HIS A 183 -4.73 -12.49 14.21
CA HIS A 183 -5.27 -12.56 12.86
C HIS A 183 -6.42 -11.56 12.64
N ASP A 184 -6.73 -11.22 11.39
CA ASP A 184 -7.68 -10.13 11.05
C ASP A 184 -9.13 -10.39 11.49
N LEU A 185 -9.53 -11.65 11.52
CA LEU A 185 -10.87 -12.07 11.99
C LEU A 185 -10.92 -12.34 13.49
N SER A 186 -9.84 -12.09 14.22
CA SER A 186 -9.78 -12.32 15.66
C SER A 186 -10.74 -11.40 16.40
N ARG A 187 -11.12 -11.82 17.60
CA ARG A 187 -11.94 -10.99 18.48
C ARG A 187 -11.18 -9.76 18.98
N THR A 188 -9.86 -9.85 19.10
CA THR A 188 -8.97 -8.74 19.47
C THR A 188 -8.97 -7.67 18.39
N ALA A 189 -8.79 -8.05 17.11
CA ALA A 189 -8.86 -7.14 15.97
C ALA A 189 -10.24 -6.45 15.88
N TYR A 190 -11.31 -7.23 16.06
CA TYR A 190 -12.66 -6.68 16.08
C TYR A 190 -12.86 -5.67 17.22
N ALA A 191 -12.41 -6.00 18.44
CA ALA A 191 -12.53 -5.14 19.61
C ALA A 191 -11.75 -3.83 19.46
N ALA A 192 -10.55 -3.87 18.86
CA ALA A 192 -9.72 -2.68 18.63
C ALA A 192 -10.33 -1.68 17.63
N VAL A 193 -11.13 -2.18 16.69
CA VAL A 193 -11.64 -1.42 15.53
C VAL A 193 -13.09 -0.92 15.71
N LEU A 194 -13.85 -1.50 16.63
CA LEU A 194 -15.28 -1.21 16.81
C LEU A 194 -15.53 0.31 17.02
N ASP A 195 -14.72 0.93 17.87
CA ASP A 195 -14.79 2.36 18.20
C ASP A 195 -14.28 3.29 17.10
N LYS A 196 -13.64 2.74 16.07
CA LYS A 196 -13.05 3.49 14.95
C LYS A 196 -13.96 3.52 13.72
N LYS A 197 -15.21 3.06 13.84
CA LYS A 197 -16.21 3.17 12.77
C LYS A 197 -16.41 4.63 12.36
N GLY A 198 -16.35 4.93 11.06
CA GLY A 198 -16.55 6.30 10.56
C GLY A 198 -15.45 7.31 10.90
N LYS A 199 -14.35 6.90 11.55
CA LYS A 199 -13.23 7.79 11.90
C LYS A 199 -12.13 7.83 10.84
N HIS A 200 -12.24 7.02 9.80
CA HIS A 200 -11.26 6.95 8.72
C HIS A 200 -11.61 8.01 7.66
N ASP A 201 -10.62 8.67 7.07
CA ASP A 201 -10.82 9.72 6.06
C ASP A 201 -11.65 9.23 4.86
N LEU A 202 -11.33 8.05 4.32
CA LEU A 202 -12.12 7.38 3.28
C LEU A 202 -13.55 6.97 3.69
N SER A 203 -13.91 6.94 4.97
CA SER A 203 -15.24 6.43 5.37
C SER A 203 -16.39 7.32 4.88
N THR A 204 -16.14 8.63 4.72
CA THR A 204 -17.13 9.60 4.21
C THR A 204 -17.42 9.42 2.73
N ILE A 205 -16.41 8.99 1.95
CA ILE A 205 -16.55 8.75 0.50
C ILE A 205 -17.03 7.33 0.19
N LEU A 206 -16.94 6.39 1.14
CA LEU A 206 -17.33 4.99 0.96
C LEU A 206 -18.86 4.77 1.04
N VAL A 207 -19.64 5.68 0.46
CA VAL A 207 -21.10 5.63 0.44
C VAL A 207 -21.59 5.25 -0.96
N GLY A 208 -22.46 4.25 -1.03
CA GLY A 208 -23.05 3.77 -2.28
C GLY A 208 -22.23 2.70 -3.01
N PRO A 209 -22.52 2.45 -4.30
CA PRO A 209 -21.82 1.45 -5.11
C PRO A 209 -20.44 1.96 -5.56
N ILE A 210 -19.40 1.18 -5.24
CA ILE A 210 -18.01 1.58 -5.45
C ILE A 210 -17.24 0.52 -6.21
N ALA A 211 -16.45 0.97 -7.17
CA ALA A 211 -15.45 0.22 -7.89
C ALA A 211 -14.05 0.65 -7.44
N VAL A 212 -13.15 -0.32 -7.37
CA VAL A 212 -11.77 -0.12 -6.95
C VAL A 212 -10.83 -0.62 -8.02
N LEU A 213 -9.87 0.22 -8.43
CA LEU A 213 -8.72 -0.19 -9.24
C LEU A 213 -7.52 -0.42 -8.33
N SER A 214 -7.01 -1.65 -8.32
CA SER A 214 -5.88 -2.06 -7.48
C SER A 214 -4.58 -2.10 -8.28
N PHE A 215 -3.52 -1.53 -7.70
CA PHE A 215 -2.16 -1.54 -8.23
C PHE A 215 -1.24 -2.26 -7.23
N PRO A 216 -0.50 -3.30 -7.64
CA PRO A 216 0.45 -3.99 -6.77
C PRO A 216 1.73 -3.19 -6.53
N GLN A 217 2.07 -2.28 -7.44
CA GLN A 217 3.22 -1.37 -7.34
C GLN A 217 2.78 0.04 -7.71
N VAL A 218 3.42 1.05 -7.11
CA VAL A 218 3.14 2.45 -7.43
C VAL A 218 3.86 2.81 -8.73
N SER A 219 3.11 2.89 -9.83
CA SER A 219 3.62 3.32 -11.13
C SER A 219 2.79 4.50 -11.68
N PRO A 220 3.36 5.73 -11.69
CA PRO A 220 2.71 6.91 -12.24
C PRO A 220 2.28 6.76 -13.70
N GLU A 221 3.03 5.98 -14.50
CA GLU A 221 2.77 5.78 -15.92
C GLU A 221 1.51 4.95 -16.17
N HIS A 222 1.33 3.83 -15.45
CA HIS A 222 0.09 3.05 -15.49
C HIS A 222 -1.09 3.85 -14.91
N LEU A 223 -0.84 4.64 -13.86
CA LEU A 223 -1.86 5.52 -13.29
C LEU A 223 -2.30 6.57 -14.32
N LYS A 224 -1.36 7.17 -15.07
CA LYS A 224 -1.65 8.11 -16.15
C LYS A 224 -2.51 7.47 -17.23
N ALA A 225 -2.13 6.30 -17.72
CA ALA A 225 -2.92 5.58 -18.72
C ALA A 225 -4.32 5.20 -18.21
N ALA A 226 -4.44 4.78 -16.96
CA ALA A 226 -5.72 4.49 -16.33
C ALA A 226 -6.60 5.75 -16.21
N LEU A 227 -6.05 6.88 -15.75
CA LEU A 227 -6.76 8.15 -15.64
C LEU A 227 -7.22 8.68 -17.00
N THR A 228 -6.36 8.59 -18.02
CA THR A 228 -6.67 9.00 -19.39
C THR A 228 -7.90 8.28 -19.95
N ILE A 229 -8.18 7.06 -19.52
CA ILE A 229 -9.33 6.27 -19.99
C ILE A 229 -10.54 6.41 -19.07
N LEU A 230 -10.33 6.25 -17.76
CA LEU A 230 -11.43 6.21 -16.80
C LEU A 230 -11.99 7.60 -16.48
N SER A 231 -11.14 8.63 -16.47
CA SER A 231 -11.51 10.00 -16.12
C SER A 231 -10.68 11.02 -16.92
N PRO A 232 -10.90 11.13 -18.24
CA PRO A 232 -10.17 12.09 -19.06
C PRO A 232 -10.46 13.52 -18.59
N LYS A 233 -9.40 14.31 -18.39
CA LYS A 233 -9.50 15.76 -18.10
C LYS A 233 -8.41 16.51 -18.88
N PRO A 234 -8.79 17.31 -19.89
CA PRO A 234 -7.84 18.21 -20.55
C PRO A 234 -7.39 19.31 -19.58
N PRO A 235 -6.12 19.79 -19.63
CA PRO A 235 -5.06 19.48 -20.59
C PRO A 235 -4.13 18.31 -20.23
N GLN A 236 -4.04 17.93 -18.94
CA GLN A 236 -3.05 16.96 -18.44
C GLN A 236 -3.34 15.50 -18.87
N PHE A 237 -4.62 15.13 -18.99
CA PHE A 237 -5.05 13.77 -19.33
C PHE A 237 -6.04 13.82 -20.51
N PRO A 238 -5.56 14.05 -21.75
CA PRO A 238 -6.43 14.10 -22.92
C PRO A 238 -7.01 12.73 -23.22
N ALA A 239 -8.29 12.68 -23.59
CA ALA A 239 -8.91 11.44 -24.05
C ALA A 239 -8.21 10.94 -25.33
N PRO A 240 -7.89 9.65 -25.46
CA PRO A 240 -7.32 9.09 -26.68
C PRO A 240 -8.23 9.35 -27.87
N THR A 241 -7.65 9.78 -29.00
CA THR A 241 -8.43 10.04 -30.21
C THR A 241 -9.05 8.75 -30.76
N ARG A 242 -10.18 8.88 -31.47
CA ARG A 242 -10.88 7.74 -32.09
C ARG A 242 -10.02 6.91 -33.03
N ARG A 243 -9.00 7.53 -33.65
CA ARG A 243 -8.02 6.84 -34.50
C ARG A 243 -7.08 5.97 -33.69
N ALA A 244 -6.61 6.45 -32.55
CA ALA A 244 -5.68 5.71 -31.70
C ALA A 244 -6.38 4.52 -31.03
N ASN A 245 -7.59 4.71 -30.49
CA ASN A 245 -8.37 3.67 -29.81
C ASN A 245 -9.84 3.69 -30.27
N PRO A 246 -10.21 2.97 -31.36
CA PRO A 246 -11.59 2.96 -31.82
C PRO A 246 -12.55 2.28 -30.84
N SER A 247 -12.08 1.30 -30.07
CA SER A 247 -12.89 0.53 -29.11
C SER A 247 -13.30 1.32 -27.86
N LEU A 248 -12.65 2.45 -27.59
CA LEU A 248 -13.07 3.39 -26.54
C LEU A 248 -14.38 4.10 -26.89
N TYR A 249 -14.65 4.27 -28.19
CA TYR A 249 -15.82 4.99 -28.69
C TYR A 249 -17.04 4.08 -28.94
N ASP A 250 -16.97 2.84 -28.48
CA ASP A 250 -18.11 1.94 -28.50
C ASP A 250 -19.20 2.44 -27.52
N SER A 251 -20.45 2.36 -27.92
CA SER A 251 -21.60 2.88 -27.16
C SER A 251 -21.69 2.36 -25.71
N PRO A 252 -21.57 1.03 -25.43
CA PRO A 252 -21.54 0.52 -24.06
C PRO A 252 -20.35 1.03 -23.24
N VAL A 253 -19.18 1.24 -23.85
CA VAL A 253 -17.99 1.74 -23.15
C VAL A 253 -18.19 3.20 -22.76
N GLN A 254 -18.60 4.04 -23.70
CA GLN A 254 -18.86 5.47 -23.43
C GLN A 254 -19.97 5.66 -22.39
N THR A 255 -21.05 4.88 -22.51
CA THR A 255 -22.15 4.92 -21.53
C THR A 255 -21.66 4.51 -20.14
N GLY A 256 -20.80 3.48 -20.06
CA GLY A 256 -20.17 3.06 -18.81
C GLY A 256 -19.25 4.12 -18.21
N LEU A 257 -18.40 4.75 -19.02
CA LEU A 257 -17.45 5.78 -18.57
C LEU A 257 -18.17 7.01 -18.00
N LYS A 258 -19.27 7.44 -18.61
CA LYS A 258 -20.10 8.55 -18.08
C LYS A 258 -20.73 8.25 -16.72
N LYS A 259 -20.88 6.97 -16.36
CA LYS A 259 -21.44 6.52 -15.07
C LYS A 259 -20.38 6.32 -13.99
N LEU A 260 -19.09 6.31 -14.37
CA LEU A 260 -17.97 6.18 -13.46
C LEU A 260 -17.50 7.57 -13.03
N ILE A 261 -17.40 7.77 -11.72
CA ILE A 261 -16.95 9.02 -11.12
C ILE A 261 -15.74 8.69 -10.26
N LEU A 262 -14.60 9.30 -10.55
CA LEU A 262 -13.42 9.22 -9.68
C LEU A 262 -13.70 9.96 -8.38
N LEU A 263 -13.54 9.30 -7.24
CA LEU A 263 -13.72 9.91 -5.92
C LEU A 263 -12.37 10.30 -5.32
N ALA A 264 -11.53 9.29 -5.06
CA ALA A 264 -10.26 9.46 -4.37
C ALA A 264 -9.29 8.33 -4.73
N ALA A 265 -8.04 8.50 -4.33
CA ALA A 265 -7.03 7.45 -4.33
C ALA A 265 -6.50 7.22 -2.92
N ARG A 266 -5.97 6.02 -2.71
CA ARG A 266 -5.21 5.67 -1.52
C ARG A 266 -3.81 5.28 -1.98
N VAL A 267 -2.80 5.99 -1.49
CA VAL A 267 -1.39 5.75 -1.80
C VAL A 267 -0.67 5.51 -0.48
N GLU A 268 -0.16 4.30 -0.28
CA GLU A 268 0.66 3.90 0.88
C GLU A 268 0.02 4.26 2.23
N GLY A 269 -1.31 4.10 2.31
CA GLY A 269 -2.08 4.41 3.52
C GLY A 269 -2.59 5.85 3.62
N ARG A 270 -2.07 6.77 2.81
CA ARG A 270 -2.57 8.15 2.75
C ARG A 270 -3.70 8.28 1.74
N VAL A 271 -4.64 9.17 2.03
CA VAL A 271 -5.74 9.51 1.14
C VAL A 271 -5.33 10.65 0.23
N PHE A 272 -5.55 10.47 -1.06
CA PHE A 272 -5.28 11.43 -2.10
C PHE A 272 -6.58 11.86 -2.75
N ASP A 273 -6.79 13.16 -2.86
CA ASP A 273 -7.91 13.72 -3.62
C ASP A 273 -7.65 13.66 -5.14
N GLN A 274 -8.65 13.99 -5.96
CA GLN A 274 -8.55 13.96 -7.41
C GLN A 274 -7.39 14.80 -7.96
N ASP A 275 -7.16 15.99 -7.39
CA ASP A 275 -6.10 16.88 -7.87
C ASP A 275 -4.71 16.37 -7.49
N GLN A 276 -4.56 15.80 -6.28
CA GLN A 276 -3.32 15.16 -5.86
C GLN A 276 -3.04 13.89 -6.66
N MET A 277 -4.07 13.12 -6.98
CA MET A 277 -3.94 11.92 -7.82
C MET A 277 -3.52 12.28 -9.25
N ARG A 278 -4.08 13.36 -9.81
CA ARG A 278 -3.65 13.90 -11.10
C ARG A 278 -2.22 14.43 -11.07
N TRP A 279 -1.81 15.05 -9.97
CA TRP A 279 -0.42 15.44 -9.77
C TRP A 279 0.51 14.22 -9.82
N VAL A 280 0.19 13.12 -9.12
CA VAL A 280 0.97 11.87 -9.17
C VAL A 280 1.03 11.31 -10.60
N GLY A 281 -0.08 11.32 -11.34
CA GLY A 281 -0.11 10.88 -12.74
C GLY A 281 0.55 11.84 -13.73
N GLY A 282 0.79 13.08 -13.31
CA GLY A 282 1.45 14.13 -14.09
C GLY A 282 2.97 14.11 -13.96
N ILE A 283 3.54 13.28 -13.06
CA ILE A 283 4.98 13.19 -12.86
C ILE A 283 5.64 12.65 -14.14
N GLU A 284 6.35 13.54 -14.83
CA GLU A 284 7.10 13.23 -16.04
C GLU A 284 8.32 12.35 -15.71
N GLY A 285 8.59 11.34 -16.53
CA GLY A 285 9.67 10.38 -16.30
C GLY A 285 9.34 9.22 -15.34
N GLY A 286 8.12 9.16 -14.81
CA GLY A 286 7.65 8.04 -13.99
C GLY A 286 8.41 7.86 -12.67
N MET A 287 8.45 6.62 -12.14
CA MET A 287 9.19 6.32 -10.91
C MET A 287 10.70 6.52 -11.06
N ALA A 288 11.25 6.28 -12.26
CA ALA A 288 12.66 6.50 -12.52
C ALA A 288 13.02 7.98 -12.43
N GLY A 289 12.15 8.86 -12.93
CA GLY A 289 12.29 10.32 -12.81
C GLY A 289 12.19 10.80 -11.37
N LEU A 290 11.22 10.31 -10.59
CA LEU A 290 11.12 10.68 -9.17
C LEU A 290 12.32 10.16 -8.37
N ARG A 291 12.75 8.92 -8.61
CA ARG A 291 13.96 8.36 -7.98
C ARG A 291 15.20 9.15 -8.38
N SER A 292 15.36 9.56 -9.63
CA SER A 292 16.51 10.36 -10.05
C SER A 292 16.46 11.78 -9.47
N GLN A 293 15.29 12.38 -9.31
CA GLN A 293 15.13 13.64 -8.59
C GLN A 293 15.50 13.50 -7.11
N LEU A 294 15.03 12.44 -6.43
CA LEU A 294 15.42 12.16 -5.04
C LEU A 294 16.92 11.86 -4.91
N LEU A 295 17.51 11.11 -5.84
CA LEU A 295 18.95 10.85 -5.87
C LEU A 295 19.75 12.14 -6.12
N SER A 296 19.29 13.00 -7.03
CA SER A 296 19.86 14.31 -7.29
C SER A 296 19.77 15.24 -6.08
N LEU A 297 18.62 15.24 -5.39
CA LEU A 297 18.43 15.99 -4.15
C LEU A 297 19.29 15.44 -3.02
N LEU A 298 19.47 14.12 -2.91
CA LEU A 298 20.32 13.50 -1.90
C LEU A 298 21.81 13.77 -2.17
N GLN A 299 22.24 13.69 -3.43
CA GLN A 299 23.61 14.02 -3.85
C GLN A 299 23.89 15.52 -3.70
N GLY A 300 22.92 16.37 -4.05
CA GLY A 300 22.97 17.81 -3.86
C GLY A 300 22.96 18.23 -2.39
N ALA A 301 22.21 17.52 -1.53
CA ALA A 301 22.18 17.76 -0.09
C ALA A 301 23.51 17.39 0.58
N GLY A 302 24.14 16.29 0.16
CA GLY A 302 25.50 15.91 0.60
C GLY A 302 26.54 16.96 0.19
N ALA A 303 26.46 17.45 -1.05
CA ALA A 303 27.28 18.57 -1.51
C ALA A 303 26.99 19.86 -0.72
N SER A 304 25.73 20.17 -0.41
CA SER A 304 25.39 21.36 0.37
C SER A 304 25.89 21.30 1.82
N ILE A 305 25.86 20.12 2.47
CA ILE A 305 26.38 19.98 3.84
C ILE A 305 27.90 20.12 3.85
N THR A 306 28.59 19.50 2.89
CA THR A 306 30.04 19.63 2.77
C THR A 306 30.47 21.04 2.38
N THR A 307 29.74 21.75 1.49
CA THR A 307 30.02 23.16 1.21
C THR A 307 29.74 24.07 2.40
N THR A 308 28.73 23.78 3.23
CA THR A 308 28.52 24.55 4.47
C THR A 308 29.64 24.33 5.50
N LEU A 309 30.21 23.12 5.59
CA LEU A 309 31.36 22.84 6.44
C LEU A 309 32.66 23.41 5.87
N ASP A 310 32.85 23.33 4.56
CA ASP A 310 34.02 23.90 3.89
C ASP A 310 33.97 25.43 3.88
N ALA A 311 32.79 26.05 3.85
CA ALA A 311 32.64 27.49 4.07
C ALA A 311 33.10 27.90 5.48
N ALA A 312 32.82 27.08 6.50
CA ALA A 312 33.31 27.33 7.85
C ALA A 312 34.85 27.16 7.95
N SER A 313 35.43 26.11 7.34
CA SER A 313 36.89 25.91 7.35
C SER A 313 37.62 26.99 6.53
N THR A 314 37.12 27.35 5.35
CA THR A 314 37.69 28.40 4.50
C THR A 314 37.57 29.77 5.13
N SER A 315 36.47 30.09 5.83
CA SER A 315 36.37 31.36 6.57
C SER A 315 37.41 31.47 7.69
N LEU A 316 37.70 30.38 8.42
CA LEU A 316 38.79 30.34 9.41
C LEU A 316 40.17 30.44 8.75
N TYR A 317 40.37 29.74 7.63
CA TYR A 317 41.62 29.80 6.86
C TYR A 317 41.88 31.23 6.35
N LEU A 318 40.90 31.88 5.74
CA LEU A 318 41.00 33.28 5.29
C LEU A 318 41.23 34.23 6.47
N THR A 319 40.64 33.97 7.64
CA THR A 319 40.89 34.73 8.87
C THR A 319 42.32 34.54 9.40
N LEU A 320 42.87 33.33 9.33
CA LEU A 320 44.26 33.06 9.73
C LEU A 320 45.27 33.63 8.71
N GLU A 321 44.99 33.52 7.41
CA GLU A 321 45.85 34.04 6.36
C GLU A 321 45.87 35.57 6.35
N SER A 322 44.74 36.22 6.63
CA SER A 322 44.69 37.68 6.84
C SER A 322 45.43 38.13 8.10
N ARG A 323 45.40 37.36 9.20
CA ARG A 323 46.27 37.66 10.36
C ARG A 323 47.74 37.44 10.05
N ARG A 324 48.06 36.40 9.27
CA ARG A 324 49.43 36.12 8.84
C ARG A 324 49.98 37.25 7.97
N SER A 325 49.22 37.75 6.99
CA SER A 325 49.66 38.85 6.15
C SER A 325 49.86 40.16 6.92
N VAL A 326 49.02 40.43 7.94
CA VAL A 326 49.22 41.55 8.87
C VAL A 326 50.50 41.39 9.67
N LEU A 327 50.78 40.20 10.23
CA LEU A 327 52.03 39.95 10.97
C LEU A 327 53.27 39.98 10.06
N GLU A 328 53.19 39.46 8.84
CA GLU A 328 54.28 39.57 7.86
C GLU A 328 54.50 41.03 7.44
N GLY A 329 53.45 41.86 7.37
CA GLY A 329 53.52 43.30 7.16
C GLY A 329 54.08 44.07 8.37
N GLU A 330 53.74 43.68 9.60
CA GLU A 330 54.29 44.26 10.82
C GLU A 330 55.75 43.84 11.06
N GLN A 331 56.11 42.61 10.67
CA GLN A 331 57.48 42.09 10.78
C GLN A 331 58.37 42.63 9.66
N LYS A 332 57.83 42.89 8.46
CA LYS A 332 58.37 43.88 7.53
C LYS A 332 57.97 45.29 7.98
N GLY A 333 58.26 45.58 9.26
CA GLY A 333 57.98 46.84 9.90
C GLY A 333 58.60 48.02 9.16
N PRO A 334 58.25 49.24 9.58
CA PRO A 334 58.30 50.48 8.79
C PRO A 334 59.71 51.01 8.47
N GLU A 335 60.74 50.16 8.44
CA GLU A 335 62.00 50.47 7.78
C GLU A 335 61.91 50.30 6.24
N SER A 336 61.03 49.44 5.72
CA SER A 336 60.88 49.31 4.26
C SER A 336 59.86 50.28 3.64
N ASP A 337 58.78 50.63 4.35
CA ASP A 337 57.71 51.45 3.78
C ASP A 337 57.88 52.96 4.03
N ALA A 338 58.66 53.38 5.04
CA ALA A 338 59.14 54.76 5.11
C ALA A 338 60.02 55.13 3.89
N LYS A 339 60.57 54.11 3.19
CA LYS A 339 61.33 54.29 1.96
C LYS A 339 60.49 54.30 0.69
N LYS A 340 59.20 53.93 0.74
CA LYS A 340 58.31 53.97 -0.44
C LYS A 340 57.44 55.22 -0.52
N ASP A 341 57.07 55.80 0.62
CA ASP A 341 56.16 56.96 0.61
C ASP A 341 56.87 58.31 0.39
N SER A 342 58.21 58.35 0.40
CA SER A 342 58.98 59.56 0.05
C SER A 342 59.18 59.77 -1.44
N GLU A 343 58.80 58.84 -2.32
CA GLU A 343 59.19 58.88 -3.73
C GLU A 343 58.04 59.11 -4.73
N THR A 344 56.81 59.38 -4.28
CA THR A 344 55.67 59.59 -5.21
C THR A 344 54.94 60.92 -5.04
N LYS A 345 55.67 61.99 -4.68
CA LYS A 345 55.17 63.37 -4.72
C LYS A 345 56.11 64.33 -5.46
N THR A 346 56.52 63.97 -6.67
CA THR A 346 57.06 64.93 -7.64
C THR A 346 56.97 64.30 -9.02
N ASP A 347 55.99 64.74 -9.80
CA ASP A 347 56.06 64.97 -11.26
C ASP A 347 54.65 64.94 -11.88
N ALA A 348 53.93 66.03 -11.62
CA ALA A 348 53.35 66.79 -12.72
C ALA A 348 54.28 68.01 -12.88
N PRO A 349 54.64 68.51 -14.08
CA PRO A 349 53.70 68.74 -15.19
C PRO A 349 54.28 68.67 -16.64
N LYS A 350 53.40 69.01 -17.60
CA LYS A 350 53.61 69.74 -18.87
C LYS A 350 53.69 68.98 -20.22
N GLU A 351 52.81 69.50 -21.09
CA GLU A 351 52.74 69.52 -22.56
C GLU A 351 52.10 68.32 -23.28
#